data_AF-A0A2D4H8X0-F1
#
_entry.id   AF-A0A2D4H8X0-F1
#
_cell.length_a   1.000
_cell.length_b   1.000
_cell.length_c   1.000
_cell.angle_alpha   90.00
_cell.angle_beta   90.00
_cell.angle_gamma   90.00
#
_symmetry.space_group_name_H-M   'P 1'
#
loop_
_entity.id
_entity.type
_entity.pdbx_description
1 polymer ?
#
loop_
_entity_poly.entity_id
_entity_poly.type
_entity_poly.pdbx_seq_one_letter_code
_entity_poly.pdbx_strand_id
1 'polypeptide(L)'
;ALMFIGWITTVSIGVIVARFFKPVWPNTLLFGEEIWFQIHRSLMIVTILLTSIAFVLPFIYRGGWNKQAGFHPYFGSTVMALALFQPLMAAFRPPPQAPRRQIFSWLHWSAGTTARILAVVTIFLGM
;
A
#
# COMPACT_ATOMS: atom_id res chain seq x y z
N ALA A 1 1.06 -12.15 11.46
CA ALA A 1 2.42 -11.97 10.90
C ALA A 1 2.43 -11.23 9.56
N LEU A 2 1.76 -11.74 8.52
CA LEU A 2 1.81 -11.17 7.16
C LEU A 2 1.42 -9.68 7.07
N MET A 3 0.31 -9.25 7.71
CA MET A 3 -0.08 -7.84 7.76
C MET A 3 0.99 -6.96 8.43
N PHE A 4 1.63 -7.46 9.49
CA PHE A 4 2.70 -6.73 10.17
C PHE A 4 3.92 -6.55 9.25
N ILE A 5 4.38 -7.62 8.61
CA ILE A 5 5.51 -7.57 7.65
C ILE A 5 5.17 -6.62 6.49
N GLY A 6 3.97 -6.74 5.92
CA GLY A 6 3.51 -5.87 4.83
C GLY A 6 3.51 -4.40 5.25
N TRP A 7 2.75 -4.04 6.28
CA TRP A 7 2.44 -2.63 6.58
C TRP A 7 3.48 -1.94 7.47
N ILE A 8 4.09 -2.65 8.41
CA ILE A 8 5.09 -2.05 9.32
C ILE A 8 6.45 -2.00 8.63
N THR A 9 6.83 -3.04 7.88
CA THR A 9 8.13 -3.10 7.20
C THR A 9 8.05 -2.62 5.77
N THR A 10 7.40 -3.37 4.86
CA THR A 10 7.54 -3.12 3.41
C THR A 10 6.98 -1.75 2.99
N VAL A 11 5.79 -1.37 3.48
CA VAL A 11 5.20 -0.05 3.21
C VAL A 11 6.04 1.09 3.76
N SER A 12 6.52 0.96 5.01
CA SER A 12 7.33 2.00 5.64
C SER A 12 8.62 2.26 4.85
N ILE A 13 9.32 1.20 4.44
CA ILE A 13 10.52 1.32 3.60
C ILE A 13 10.16 1.95 2.25
N GLY A 14 9.10 1.48 1.60
CA GLY A 14 8.67 2.02 0.30
C GLY A 14 8.33 3.51 0.35
N VAL A 15 7.71 3.99 1.43
CA VAL A 15 7.42 5.43 1.63
C VAL A 15 8.69 6.23 1.89
N ILE A 16 9.62 5.71 2.70
CA ILE A 16 10.91 6.37 2.96
C ILE A 16 11.69 6.53 1.66
N VAL A 17 11.80 5.47 0.86
CA VAL A 17 12.48 5.50 -0.45
C VAL A 17 11.83 6.54 -1.37
N ALA A 18 10.50 6.51 -1.50
CA ALA A 18 9.80 7.46 -2.36
C ALA A 18 9.87 8.91 -1.87
N ARG A 19 10.17 9.18 -0.60
CA ARG A 19 10.24 10.54 -0.06
C ARG A 19 11.65 11.11 -0.06
N PHE A 20 12.65 10.30 0.28
CA PHE A 20 14.00 10.79 0.58
C PHE A 20 15.07 10.38 -0.43
N PHE A 21 14.84 9.33 -1.23
CA PHE A 21 15.90 8.76 -2.07
C PHE A 21 15.87 9.25 -3.52
N LYS A 22 14.91 10.10 -3.91
CA LYS A 22 14.91 10.72 -5.25
C LYS A 22 16.19 11.51 -5.55
N PRO A 23 16.69 12.37 -4.65
CA PRO A 23 17.91 13.14 -4.91
C PRO A 23 19.20 12.30 -4.81
N VAL A 24 19.13 11.12 -4.19
CA VAL A 24 20.28 10.22 -4.00
C VAL A 24 20.61 9.48 -5.29
N TRP A 25 19.60 9.21 -6.13
CA TRP A 25 19.76 8.50 -7.40
C TRP A 25 19.15 9.26 -8.59
N PRO A 26 19.64 10.48 -8.89
CA PRO A 26 18.99 11.38 -9.85
C PRO A 26 19.05 10.86 -11.31
N ASN A 27 20.01 9.98 -11.63
CA ASN A 27 20.24 9.49 -13.00
C ASN A 27 20.34 7.95 -13.08
N THR A 28 20.01 7.23 -12.00
CA THR A 28 20.08 5.77 -11.99
C THR A 28 18.74 5.19 -12.40
N LEU A 29 18.70 4.58 -13.59
CA LEU A 29 17.52 3.95 -14.13
C LEU A 29 17.60 2.43 -14.00
N LEU A 30 16.44 1.80 -13.79
CA LEU A 30 16.26 0.37 -13.82
C LEU A 30 15.00 0.08 -14.65
N PHE A 31 15.14 -0.68 -15.74
CA PHE A 31 14.08 -0.92 -16.73
C PHE A 31 13.41 0.37 -17.24
N GLY A 32 14.21 1.42 -17.49
CA GLY A 32 13.72 2.70 -18.06
C GLY A 32 13.04 3.65 -17.08
N GLU A 33 12.96 3.30 -15.79
CA GLU A 33 12.36 4.14 -14.74
C GLU A 33 13.38 4.42 -13.62
N GLU A 34 13.17 5.52 -12.88
CA GLU A 34 14.05 5.90 -11.76
C GLU A 34 14.10 4.77 -10.69
N ILE A 35 15.29 4.44 -10.19
CA ILE A 35 15.48 3.30 -9.29
C ILE A 35 14.65 3.40 -8.00
N TRP A 36 14.46 4.61 -7.45
CA TRP A 36 13.61 4.81 -6.27
C TRP A 36 12.16 4.42 -6.55
N PHE A 37 11.67 4.68 -7.78
CA PHE A 37 10.31 4.37 -8.19
C PHE A 37 10.15 2.86 -8.34
N GLN A 38 11.17 2.18 -8.89
CA GLN A 38 11.18 0.73 -8.99
C GLN A 38 11.20 0.04 -7.63
N ILE A 39 12.04 0.47 -6.71
CA ILE A 39 12.09 -0.07 -5.35
C ILE A 39 10.75 0.16 -4.65
N HIS A 40 10.20 1.38 -4.71
CA HIS A 40 8.88 1.68 -4.16
C HIS A 40 7.81 0.77 -4.74
N ARG A 41 7.72 0.66 -6.08
CA ARG A 41 6.72 -0.16 -6.78
C ARG A 41 6.83 -1.63 -6.40
N SER A 42 8.04 -2.19 -6.38
CA SER A 42 8.26 -3.59 -5.99
C SER A 42 7.82 -3.86 -4.56
N LEU A 43 8.16 -2.96 -3.63
CA LEU A 43 7.71 -3.08 -2.23
C LEU A 43 6.18 -2.99 -2.11
N MET A 44 5.52 -2.08 -2.83
CA MET A 44 4.05 -1.97 -2.82
C MET A 44 3.38 -3.23 -3.40
N ILE A 45 3.92 -3.81 -4.47
CA ILE A 45 3.41 -5.08 -5.03
C ILE A 45 3.52 -6.20 -3.99
N VAL A 46 4.67 -6.33 -3.32
CA VAL A 46 4.85 -7.30 -2.23
C VAL A 46 3.85 -7.05 -1.09
N THR A 47 3.64 -5.78 -0.68
CA THR A 47 2.62 -5.44 0.32
C THR A 47 1.24 -5.92 -0.09
N ILE A 48 0.83 -5.68 -1.34
CA ILE A 48 -0.50 -6.07 -1.83
C ILE A 48 -0.65 -7.59 -1.78
N LEU A 49 0.34 -8.35 -2.27
CA LEU A 49 0.30 -9.81 -2.22
C LEU A 49 0.20 -10.34 -0.78
N LEU A 50 1.02 -9.83 0.13
CA LEU A 50 0.97 -10.19 1.55
C LEU A 50 -0.38 -9.84 2.18
N THR A 51 -0.92 -8.67 1.86
CA THR A 51 -2.23 -8.19 2.35
C THR A 51 -3.35 -9.08 1.82
N SER A 52 -3.33 -9.46 0.53
CA SER A 52 -4.32 -10.35 -0.08
C SER A 52 -4.34 -11.73 0.57
N ILE A 53 -3.17 -12.34 0.74
CA ILE A 53 -3.06 -13.63 1.42
C ILE A 53 -3.57 -13.50 2.87
N ALA A 54 -3.09 -12.49 3.60
CA ALA A 54 -3.46 -12.29 4.99
C ALA A 54 -4.95 -11.98 5.21
N PHE A 55 -5.59 -11.31 4.25
CA PHE A 55 -7.01 -11.00 4.29
C PHE A 55 -7.87 -12.23 4.03
N VAL A 56 -7.49 -13.10 3.08
CA VAL A 56 -8.28 -14.27 2.69
C VAL A 56 -8.20 -15.41 3.71
N LEU A 57 -7.03 -15.65 4.32
CA LEU A 57 -6.81 -16.78 5.22
C LEU A 57 -7.82 -16.88 6.39
N PRO A 58 -8.17 -15.80 7.12
CA PRO A 58 -9.17 -15.86 8.18
C PRO A 58 -10.56 -16.29 7.70
N PHE A 59 -10.98 -15.87 6.50
CA PHE A 59 -12.28 -16.27 5.92
C PHE A 59 -12.30 -17.75 5.58
N ILE A 60 -11.21 -18.28 5.02
CA ILE A 60 -11.07 -19.72 4.75
C ILE A 60 -11.10 -20.49 6.08
N TYR A 61 -10.32 -20.06 7.07
CA TYR A 61 -10.20 -20.75 8.36
C TYR A 61 -11.53 -20.77 9.14
N ARG A 62 -12.31 -19.68 9.10
CA ARG A 62 -13.60 -19.58 9.80
C ARG A 62 -14.80 -20.03 8.96
N GLY A 63 -14.61 -20.32 7.66
CA GLY A 63 -15.70 -20.60 6.73
C GLY A 63 -16.61 -19.40 6.45
N GLY A 64 -16.13 -18.16 6.65
CA GLY A 64 -16.92 -16.96 6.43
C GLY A 64 -16.55 -15.79 7.35
N TRP A 65 -17.46 -14.81 7.43
CA TRP A 65 -17.28 -13.59 8.23
C TRP A 65 -17.44 -13.86 9.73
N ASN A 66 -16.47 -13.43 10.54
CA ASN A 66 -16.54 -13.51 11.99
C ASN A 66 -17.25 -12.29 12.59
N LYS A 67 -18.50 -12.46 13.03
CA LYS A 67 -19.29 -11.37 13.65
C LYS A 67 -18.75 -10.96 15.03
N GLN A 68 -18.01 -11.83 15.70
CA GLN A 68 -17.40 -11.58 17.01
C GLN A 68 -16.05 -10.86 16.92
N ALA A 69 -15.51 -10.63 15.71
CA ALA A 69 -14.24 -9.92 15.51
C ALA A 69 -14.36 -8.38 15.63
N GLY A 70 -15.50 -7.86 16.10
CA GLY A 70 -15.73 -6.43 16.31
C GLY A 70 -15.47 -5.60 15.05
N PHE A 71 -14.68 -4.52 15.18
CA PHE A 71 -14.36 -3.62 14.08
C PHE A 71 -13.23 -4.11 13.16
N HIS A 72 -12.43 -5.10 13.58
CA HIS A 72 -11.27 -5.58 12.83
C HIS A 72 -11.56 -5.91 11.35
N PRO A 73 -12.56 -6.74 11.01
CA PRO A 73 -12.77 -7.16 9.62
C PRO A 73 -13.31 -6.02 8.74
N TYR A 74 -13.98 -5.01 9.31
CA TYR A 74 -14.41 -3.82 8.57
C TYR A 74 -13.23 -2.93 8.19
N PHE A 75 -12.35 -2.63 9.14
CA PHE A 75 -11.12 -1.88 8.88
C PHE A 75 -10.20 -2.65 7.94
N GLY A 76 -10.05 -3.96 8.11
CA GLY A 76 -9.28 -4.82 7.20
C GLY A 76 -9.82 -4.82 5.77
N SER A 77 -11.13 -4.80 5.59
CA SER A 77 -11.76 -4.71 4.26
C SER A 77 -11.50 -3.34 3.62
N THR A 78 -11.58 -2.26 4.38
CA THR A 78 -11.24 -0.92 3.90
C THR A 78 -9.75 -0.81 3.51
N VAL A 79 -8.85 -1.36 4.31
CA VAL A 79 -7.41 -1.41 4.01
C VAL A 79 -7.16 -2.21 2.74
N MET A 80 -7.79 -3.37 2.56
CA MET A 80 -7.71 -4.18 1.34
C MET A 80 -8.16 -3.38 0.12
N ALA A 81 -9.33 -2.73 0.20
CA ALA A 81 -9.87 -1.93 -0.90
C ALA A 81 -8.91 -0.80 -1.28
N LEU A 82 -8.45 -0.01 -0.30
CA LEU A 82 -7.49 1.07 -0.54
C LEU A 82 -6.17 0.56 -1.13
N ALA A 83 -5.65 -0.56 -0.65
CA ALA A 83 -4.42 -1.17 -1.17
C ALA A 83 -4.54 -1.57 -2.64
N LEU A 84 -5.70 -2.06 -3.09
CA LEU A 84 -5.97 -2.40 -4.48
C LEU A 84 -6.29 -1.16 -5.35
N PHE A 85 -6.92 -0.14 -4.78
CA PHE A 85 -7.15 1.13 -5.49
C PHE A 85 -5.85 1.87 -5.82
N GLN A 86 -4.82 1.73 -5.00
CA GLN A 86 -3.54 2.40 -5.22
C GLN A 86 -2.86 2.07 -6.56
N PRO A 87 -2.61 0.79 -6.92
CA PRO A 87 -2.04 0.45 -8.22
C PRO A 87 -2.99 0.77 -9.38
N LEU A 88 -4.31 0.68 -9.18
CA LEU A 88 -5.29 1.08 -10.19
C LEU A 88 -5.16 2.58 -10.50
N MET A 89 -5.11 3.44 -9.49
CA MET A 89 -4.83 4.87 -9.69
C MET A 89 -3.46 5.08 -10.35
N ALA A 90 -2.44 4.35 -9.91
CA ALA A 90 -1.09 4.47 -10.45
C ALA A 90 -0.99 4.06 -11.93
N ALA A 91 -1.86 3.18 -12.44
CA ALA A 91 -1.95 2.85 -13.85
C ALA A 91 -2.41 4.04 -14.71
N PHE A 92 -3.22 4.95 -14.14
CA PHE A 92 -3.68 6.19 -14.79
C PHE A 92 -2.82 7.41 -14.43
N ARG A 93 -1.59 7.20 -13.92
CA ARG A 93 -0.66 8.25 -13.53
C ARG A 93 -0.38 9.20 -14.72
N PRO A 94 -0.76 10.50 -14.64
CA PRO A 94 -0.49 11.46 -15.71
C PRO A 94 1.01 11.69 -15.92
N PRO A 95 1.48 12.16 -17.10
CA PRO A 95 2.88 12.49 -17.31
C PRO A 95 3.33 13.67 -16.40
N PRO A 96 4.63 13.83 -16.14
CA PRO A 96 5.15 14.78 -15.15
C PRO A 96 4.72 16.24 -15.36
N GLN A 97 4.57 16.68 -16.62
CA GLN A 97 4.23 18.05 -16.98
C GLN A 97 2.72 18.32 -17.08
N ALA A 98 1.86 17.30 -16.89
CA ALA A 98 0.42 17.48 -17.03
C ALA A 98 -0.21 18.21 -15.82
N PRO A 99 -1.19 19.11 -16.00
CA PRO A 99 -1.82 19.84 -14.90
C PRO A 99 -2.54 18.92 -13.91
N ARG A 100 -3.12 17.81 -14.40
CA ARG A 100 -3.79 16.79 -13.55
C ARG A 100 -2.83 15.99 -12.67
N ARG A 101 -1.51 16.11 -12.88
CA ARG A 101 -0.49 15.41 -12.10
C ARG A 101 -0.50 15.80 -10.62
N GLN A 102 -0.79 17.06 -10.32
CA GLN A 102 -0.89 17.54 -8.94
C GLN A 102 -2.06 16.87 -8.20
N ILE A 103 -3.24 16.82 -8.83
CA ILE A 103 -4.43 16.16 -8.28
C ILE A 103 -4.15 14.68 -8.04
N PHE A 104 -3.59 13.98 -9.03
CA PHE A 104 -3.16 12.58 -8.88
C PHE A 104 -2.21 12.39 -7.69
N SER A 105 -1.22 13.28 -7.54
CA SER A 105 -0.20 13.15 -6.50
C SER A 105 -0.79 13.31 -5.12
N TRP A 106 -1.71 14.26 -4.93
CA TRP A 106 -2.44 14.44 -3.67
C TRP A 106 -3.35 13.25 -3.36
N LEU A 107 -4.13 12.76 -4.33
CA LEU A 107 -5.02 11.62 -4.14
C LEU A 107 -4.25 10.33 -3.82
N HIS A 108 -3.19 10.05 -4.57
CA HIS A 108 -2.35 8.87 -4.35
C HIS A 108 -1.69 8.93 -2.96
N TRP A 109 -1.10 10.07 -2.60
CA TRP A 109 -0.46 10.28 -1.30
C TRP A 109 -1.44 10.20 -0.12
N SER A 110 -2.60 10.86 -0.22
CA SER A 110 -3.58 10.90 0.86
C SER A 110 -4.18 9.52 1.09
N ALA A 111 -4.65 8.85 0.03
CA ALA A 111 -5.18 7.51 0.13
C ALA A 111 -4.15 6.52 0.69
N GLY A 112 -2.87 6.70 0.38
CA GLY A 112 -1.80 5.79 0.81
C GLY A 112 -1.48 5.97 2.29
N THR A 113 -1.48 7.23 2.73
CA THR A 113 -1.33 7.59 4.14
C THR A 113 -2.51 7.10 4.96
N THR A 114 -3.74 7.30 4.48
CA THR A 114 -4.95 6.76 5.12
C THR A 114 -4.91 5.24 5.23
N ALA A 115 -4.56 4.53 4.15
CA ALA A 115 -4.45 3.07 4.17
C ALA A 115 -3.43 2.60 5.21
N ARG A 116 -2.27 3.28 5.31
CA ARG A 116 -1.23 2.94 6.29
C ARG A 116 -1.70 3.14 7.73
N ILE A 117 -2.38 4.24 8.04
CA ILE A 117 -2.93 4.49 9.38
C ILE A 117 -3.97 3.43 9.73
N LEU A 118 -4.93 3.18 8.83
CA LEU A 118 -5.96 2.17 9.03
C LEU A 118 -5.37 0.76 9.18
N ALA A 119 -4.31 0.43 8.45
CA ALA A 119 -3.64 -0.86 8.56
C ALA A 119 -3.02 -1.07 9.95
N VAL A 120 -2.37 -0.04 10.52
CA VAL A 120 -1.86 -0.11 11.90
C VAL A 120 -3.00 -0.33 12.88
N VAL A 121 -4.09 0.45 12.79
CA VAL A 121 -5.29 0.26 13.63
C VAL A 121 -5.86 -1.16 13.48
N THR A 122 -5.96 -1.66 12.25
CA THR A 122 -6.47 -3.01 11.95
C THR A 122 -5.61 -4.09 12.60
N ILE A 123 -4.28 -3.95 12.55
CA ILE A 123 -3.33 -4.89 13.16
C ILE A 123 -3.57 -4.95 14.67
N PHE A 124 -3.70 -3.81 15.35
CA PHE A 124 -3.97 -3.77 16.79
C PHE A 124 -5.34 -4.33 17.16
N LEU A 125 -6.38 -4.07 16.36
CA LEU A 125 -7.72 -4.65 16.56
C LEU A 125 -7.76 -6.18 16.34
N GLY A 126 -6.79 -6.74 15.63
CA GLY A 126 -6.73 -8.16 15.29
C GLY A 126 -5.83 -9.00 16.20
N MET A 127 -5.20 -8.38 17.20
CA MET A 127 -4.46 -9.06 18.27
C MET A 127 -5.41 -9.43 19.41
#